data_AF-T1H114-F1
#
_entry.id   AF-T1H114-F1
#
_cell.length_a   1.000
_cell.length_b   1.000
_cell.length_c   1.000
_cell.angle_alpha   90.00
_cell.angle_beta   90.00
_cell.angle_gamma   90.00
#
_symmetry.space_group_name_H-M   'P 1'
#
loop_
_entity.id
_entity.type
_entity.pdbx_description
1 polymer ?
#
loop_
_entity_poly.entity_id
_entity_poly.type
_entity_poly.pdbx_seq_one_letter_code
_entity_poly.pdbx_strand_id
1 'polypeptide(L)'
;SRYEPEDQLEWSLVLEEIKGFIKAEAAVAVLHADSNPIILSHSGSGSRLSPLTTPPCERSPHMTLNLQEIIIVGSACEQAKFSELTMDMFRMLQTLEREPLESASTSMIGPHSSLHGPHDASPAASRIPPGSKSYLENGDRRYKDNPHKYLLYKPSISQLIVFLASGFKELPPGGALLLYMSADGCFSTTKHPEDCEYL
;
A
#
# COMPACT_ATOMS: atom_id res chain seq x y z
N SER A 1 -4.99 -39.61 9.82
CA SER A 1 -5.70 -38.36 10.11
C SER A 1 -7.16 -38.53 9.79
N ARG A 2 -8.04 -38.44 10.79
CA ARG A 2 -9.48 -38.56 10.58
C ARG A 2 -10.04 -37.15 10.64
N TYR A 3 -10.60 -36.70 9.54
CA TYR A 3 -11.38 -35.47 9.41
C TYR A 3 -12.53 -35.50 10.41
N GLU A 4 -12.64 -34.50 11.27
CA GLU A 4 -13.72 -34.36 12.24
C GLU A 4 -14.83 -33.45 11.68
N PRO A 5 -16.11 -33.68 12.04
CA PRO A 5 -17.23 -32.89 11.52
C PRO A 5 -17.16 -31.40 11.89
N GLU A 6 -16.45 -31.04 12.95
CA GLU A 6 -16.20 -29.65 13.35
C GLU A 6 -15.28 -28.95 12.34
N ASP A 7 -14.25 -29.63 11.83
CA ASP A 7 -13.39 -29.12 10.75
C ASP A 7 -14.23 -28.74 9.53
N GLN A 8 -15.23 -29.56 9.17
CA GLN A 8 -16.09 -29.28 8.02
C GLN A 8 -16.88 -27.99 8.18
N LEU A 9 -17.38 -27.71 9.39
CA LEU A 9 -18.13 -26.49 9.67
C LEU A 9 -17.21 -25.27 9.63
N GLU A 10 -16.02 -25.35 10.23
CA GLU A 10 -15.02 -24.28 10.17
C GLU A 10 -14.61 -23.96 8.73
N TRP A 11 -14.31 -24.98 7.92
CA TRP A 11 -13.99 -24.80 6.50
C TRP A 11 -15.15 -24.20 5.71
N SER A 12 -16.40 -24.56 6.05
CA SER A 12 -17.56 -23.96 5.40
C SER A 12 -17.68 -22.46 5.69
N LEU A 13 -17.46 -22.05 6.95
CA LEU A 13 -17.46 -20.64 7.34
C LEU A 13 -16.36 -19.86 6.63
N VAL A 14 -15.15 -20.41 6.56
CA VAL A 14 -14.02 -19.81 5.82
C VAL A 14 -14.38 -19.59 4.35
N LEU A 15 -14.99 -20.58 3.70
CA LEU A 15 -15.41 -20.46 2.30
C LEU A 15 -16.52 -19.43 2.10
N GLU A 16 -17.47 -19.33 3.03
CA GLU A 16 -18.52 -18.30 3.00
C GLU A 16 -17.95 -16.89 3.18
N GLU A 17 -17.01 -16.71 4.11
CA GLU A 17 -16.29 -15.44 4.27
C GLU A 17 -15.55 -15.03 2.99
N ILE A 18 -14.80 -15.96 2.36
CA ILE A 18 -14.10 -15.69 1.09
C ILE A 18 -15.09 -15.29 0.00
N LYS A 19 -16.19 -16.03 -0.15
CA LYS A 19 -17.22 -15.72 -1.15
C LYS A 19 -17.85 -14.35 -0.91
N GLY A 20 -18.17 -14.04 0.35
CA GLY A 20 -18.70 -12.74 0.76
C GLY A 20 -17.72 -11.62 0.45
N PHE A 21 -16.44 -11.83 0.75
CA PHE A 21 -15.36 -10.88 0.49
C PHE A 21 -15.19 -10.59 -1.02
N ILE A 22 -15.09 -11.62 -1.86
CA ILE A 22 -14.97 -11.47 -3.33
C ILE A 22 -16.18 -10.74 -3.90
N LYS A 23 -17.39 -11.09 -3.44
CA LYS A 23 -18.62 -10.42 -3.88
C LYS A 23 -18.62 -8.93 -3.50
N ALA A 24 -18.18 -8.61 -2.29
CA ALA A 24 -18.09 -7.23 -1.82
C ALA A 24 -17.01 -6.45 -2.60
N GLU A 25 -15.87 -7.07 -2.91
CA GLU A 25 -14.78 -6.46 -3.69
C GLU A 25 -15.26 -6.02 -5.08
N ALA A 26 -15.97 -6.89 -5.79
CA ALA A 26 -16.58 -6.57 -7.07
C ALA A 26 -17.62 -5.43 -6.97
N ALA A 27 -18.37 -5.36 -5.87
CA ALA A 27 -19.40 -4.33 -5.66
C ALA A 27 -18.82 -2.94 -5.39
N VAL A 28 -17.60 -2.85 -4.85
CA VAL A 28 -16.91 -1.58 -4.59
C VAL A 28 -15.89 -1.21 -5.67
N ALA A 29 -15.91 -1.93 -6.79
CA ALA A 29 -15.06 -1.63 -7.94
C ALA A 29 -15.31 -0.19 -8.42
N VAL A 30 -14.24 0.57 -8.59
CA VAL A 30 -14.33 1.93 -9.12
C VAL A 30 -14.66 1.82 -10.61
N LEU A 31 -15.77 2.42 -11.02
CA LEU A 31 -16.17 2.49 -12.43
C LEU A 31 -15.64 3.78 -13.05
N HIS A 32 -15.25 3.73 -14.31
CA HIS A 32 -15.02 4.92 -15.12
C HIS A 32 -16.36 5.58 -15.45
N ALA A 33 -16.33 6.82 -15.93
CA ALA A 33 -17.55 7.60 -16.24
C ALA A 33 -18.46 6.92 -17.28
N ASP A 34 -17.93 5.99 -18.07
CA ASP A 34 -18.62 5.18 -19.07
C ASP A 34 -19.10 3.82 -18.56
N SER A 35 -19.08 3.59 -17.23
CA SER A 35 -19.46 2.34 -16.56
C SER A 35 -18.55 1.13 -16.84
N ASN A 36 -17.40 1.33 -17.48
CA ASN A 36 -16.38 0.29 -17.54
C ASN A 36 -15.70 0.18 -16.16
N PRO A 37 -15.56 -1.03 -15.57
CA PRO A 37 -14.80 -1.18 -14.35
C PRO A 37 -13.36 -0.74 -14.61
N ILE A 38 -12.88 0.23 -13.82
CA ILE A 38 -11.46 0.55 -13.78
C ILE A 38 -10.81 -0.68 -13.21
N ILE A 39 -10.15 -1.46 -14.06
CA ILE A 39 -9.29 -2.53 -13.58
C ILE A 39 -8.12 -1.83 -12.92
N LEU A 40 -8.18 -1.71 -11.59
CA LEU A 40 -7.08 -1.28 -10.74
C LEU A 40 -6.04 -2.42 -10.70
N SER A 41 -5.55 -2.81 -11.88
CA SER A 41 -4.66 -3.94 -12.08
C SER A 41 -3.39 -3.74 -11.28
N HIS A 42 -3.03 -4.78 -10.53
CA HIS A 42 -1.74 -4.97 -9.86
C HIS A 42 -0.51 -4.90 -10.79
N SER A 43 -0.68 -4.78 -12.11
CA SER A 43 0.41 -4.76 -13.09
C SER A 43 0.40 -3.59 -14.08
N GLY A 44 -0.34 -2.52 -13.81
CA GLY A 44 -0.29 -1.35 -14.68
C GLY A 44 -1.03 -0.16 -14.10
N SER A 45 -0.37 0.61 -13.24
CA SER A 45 -0.71 2.03 -13.01
C SER A 45 -2.17 2.31 -12.61
N GLY A 46 -2.74 1.53 -11.69
CA GLY A 46 -4.10 1.77 -11.18
C GLY A 46 -4.20 1.89 -9.66
N SER A 47 -3.61 0.94 -8.92
CA SER A 47 -3.74 0.88 -7.46
C SER A 47 -2.46 1.26 -6.71
N ARG A 48 -1.30 1.09 -7.34
CA ARG A 48 -0.02 1.29 -6.67
C ARG A 48 0.42 2.75 -6.69
N LEU A 49 1.15 3.17 -5.66
CA LEU A 49 1.85 4.46 -5.65
C LEU A 49 2.92 4.42 -6.76
N SER A 50 2.60 5.05 -7.89
CA SER A 50 3.49 5.21 -9.04
C SER A 50 3.54 6.69 -9.42
N PRO A 51 4.66 7.21 -9.95
CA PRO A 51 4.72 8.59 -10.43
C PRO A 51 3.66 8.94 -11.49
N LEU A 52 3.11 7.94 -12.18
CA LEU A 52 2.07 8.11 -13.20
C LEU A 52 0.65 8.19 -12.60
N THR A 53 0.41 7.58 -11.44
CA THR A 53 -0.90 7.53 -10.76
C THR A 53 -1.03 8.59 -9.66
N THR A 54 0.09 9.11 -9.18
CA THR A 54 0.11 10.15 -8.15
C THR A 54 -0.10 11.51 -8.81
N PRO A 55 -1.05 12.35 -8.35
CA PRO A 55 -1.24 13.69 -8.89
C PRO A 55 0.09 14.46 -8.93
N PRO A 56 0.41 15.16 -10.03
CA PRO A 56 1.62 15.97 -10.11
C PRO A 56 1.64 16.96 -8.95
N CYS A 57 2.68 16.87 -8.12
CA CYS A 57 2.90 17.79 -7.01
C CYS A 57 4.18 18.57 -7.28
N GLU A 58 4.07 19.90 -7.35
CA GLU A 58 5.24 20.77 -7.41
C GLU A 58 6.01 20.64 -6.09
N ARG A 59 7.18 19.98 -6.14
CA ARG A 59 8.00 19.77 -4.95
C ARG A 59 8.60 21.11 -4.51
N SER A 60 8.12 21.64 -3.38
CA SER A 60 8.79 22.77 -2.73
C SER A 60 10.03 22.30 -1.98
N PRO A 61 11.04 23.15 -1.76
CA PRO A 61 12.23 22.82 -0.94
C PRO A 61 11.89 22.40 0.50
N HIS A 62 10.68 22.72 0.97
CA HIS A 62 10.21 22.37 2.30
C HIS A 62 9.55 20.98 2.35
N MET A 63 9.27 20.36 1.20
CA MET A 63 8.66 19.04 1.11
C MET A 63 9.71 17.93 1.25
N THR A 64 10.11 17.70 2.51
CA THR A 64 11.19 16.77 2.90
C THR A 64 10.68 15.47 3.52
N LEU A 65 9.36 15.28 3.55
CA LEU A 65 8.72 14.11 4.15
C LEU A 65 8.62 12.96 3.15
N ASN A 66 8.92 11.75 3.61
CA ASN A 66 8.68 10.51 2.89
C ASN A 66 7.92 9.53 3.78
N LEU A 67 6.88 8.91 3.22
CA LEU A 67 6.10 7.89 3.92
C LEU A 67 6.94 6.63 4.15
N GLN A 68 7.17 6.29 5.41
CA GLN A 68 7.96 5.13 5.84
C GLN A 68 7.12 4.09 6.57
N GLU A 69 6.25 4.55 7.47
CA GLU A 69 5.44 3.70 8.35
C GLU A 69 3.95 3.91 8.08
N ILE A 70 3.17 2.83 8.09
CA ILE A 70 1.72 2.88 7.92
C ILE A 70 1.08 2.01 8.99
N ILE A 71 0.10 2.55 9.71
CA ILE A 71 -0.77 1.81 10.60
C ILE A 71 -2.19 1.84 10.02
N ILE A 72 -2.75 0.67 9.73
CA ILE A 72 -4.10 0.49 9.20
C ILE A 72 -4.95 -0.17 10.27
N VAL A 73 -5.93 0.56 10.79
CA VAL A 73 -6.85 0.12 11.84
C VAL A 73 -8.23 -0.13 11.25
N GLY A 74 -8.74 -1.36 11.39
CA GLY A 74 -10.13 -1.70 11.11
C GLY A 74 -10.88 -2.05 12.39
N SER A 75 -11.79 -1.19 12.83
CA SER A 75 -12.56 -1.35 14.07
C SER A 75 -14.08 -1.27 13.86
N ALA A 76 -14.55 -1.06 12.63
CA ALA A 76 -15.98 -1.04 12.33
C ALA A 76 -16.62 -2.45 12.47
N CYS A 77 -17.85 -2.50 12.95
CA CYS A 77 -18.51 -3.75 13.31
C CYS A 77 -19.13 -4.51 12.13
N GLU A 78 -19.51 -3.83 11.05
CA GLU A 78 -20.36 -4.39 9.98
C GLU A 78 -19.75 -4.32 8.57
N GLN A 79 -18.44 -4.53 8.45
CA GLN A 79 -17.76 -4.56 7.16
C GLN A 79 -17.58 -5.98 6.63
N ALA A 80 -17.76 -6.17 5.32
CA ALA A 80 -17.36 -7.40 4.65
C ALA A 80 -15.86 -7.65 4.89
N LYS A 81 -15.54 -8.86 5.35
CA LYS A 81 -14.19 -9.23 5.77
C LYS A 81 -13.90 -10.70 5.45
N PHE A 82 -12.62 -11.01 5.44
CA PHE A 82 -12.11 -12.37 5.47
C PHE A 82 -11.16 -12.48 6.67
N SER A 83 -11.47 -13.38 7.62
CA SER A 83 -10.75 -13.46 8.90
C SER A 83 -10.76 -12.11 9.65
N GLU A 84 -9.60 -11.44 9.74
CA GLU A 84 -9.39 -10.14 10.39
C GLU A 84 -9.13 -8.99 9.39
N LEU A 85 -9.26 -9.25 8.09
CA LEU A 85 -9.02 -8.27 7.04
C LEU A 85 -10.35 -7.76 6.46
N THR A 86 -10.71 -6.52 6.75
CA THR A 86 -11.89 -5.86 6.17
C THR A 86 -11.61 -5.36 4.75
N MET A 87 -12.66 -5.15 3.97
CA MET A 87 -12.57 -4.71 2.56
C MET A 87 -11.77 -3.41 2.38
N ASP A 88 -11.99 -2.44 3.26
CA ASP A 88 -11.30 -1.16 3.23
C ASP A 88 -9.83 -1.27 3.65
N MET A 89 -9.51 -2.11 4.66
CA MET A 89 -8.11 -2.42 5.00
C MET A 89 -7.39 -3.04 3.80
N PHE A 90 -8.01 -4.00 3.12
CA PHE A 90 -7.48 -4.61 1.90
C PHE A 90 -7.22 -3.58 0.80
N ARG A 91 -8.17 -2.67 0.55
CA ARG A 91 -7.98 -1.59 -0.44
C ARG A 91 -6.86 -0.63 -0.05
N MET A 92 -6.76 -0.26 1.22
CA MET A 92 -5.68 0.58 1.71
C MET A 92 -4.31 -0.10 1.57
N LEU A 93 -4.22 -1.41 1.83
CA LEU A 93 -3.00 -2.18 1.59
C LEU A 93 -2.56 -2.09 0.13
N GLN A 94 -3.48 -2.39 -0.80
CA GLN A 94 -3.20 -2.34 -2.23
C GLN A 94 -2.81 -0.93 -2.69
N THR A 95 -3.52 0.08 -2.18
CA THR A 95 -3.29 1.49 -2.52
C THR A 95 -1.88 1.95 -2.13
N LEU A 96 -1.38 1.43 -1.01
CA LEU A 96 -0.11 1.83 -0.40
C LEU A 96 1.06 0.91 -0.78
N GLU A 97 0.87 0.00 -1.75
CA GLU A 97 1.97 -0.73 -2.36
C GLU A 97 2.70 0.14 -3.40
N ARG A 98 4.04 0.14 -3.35
CA ARG A 98 4.89 0.74 -4.39
C ARG A 98 5.23 -0.31 -5.45
N GLU A 99 5.33 0.09 -6.72
CA GLU A 99 5.73 -0.81 -7.82
C GLU A 99 7.19 -1.28 -7.65
N PRO A 100 7.50 -2.60 -7.74
CA PRO A 100 8.87 -3.09 -7.73
C PRO A 100 9.65 -2.56 -8.95
N LEU A 101 10.87 -2.06 -8.75
CA LEU A 101 11.65 -1.37 -9.77
C LEU A 101 12.09 -2.23 -10.97
N GLU A 102 12.00 -3.56 -10.88
CA GLU A 102 12.50 -4.48 -11.92
C GLU A 102 11.78 -4.32 -13.27
N SER A 103 10.57 -3.75 -13.29
CA SER A 103 9.84 -3.46 -14.52
C SER A 103 10.27 -2.16 -15.22
N ALA A 104 10.93 -1.22 -14.53
CA ALA A 104 11.29 0.10 -15.06
C ALA A 104 12.74 0.20 -15.57
N SER A 105 13.63 -0.71 -15.18
CA SER A 105 15.04 -0.68 -15.60
C SER A 105 15.27 -1.21 -17.02
N THR A 106 14.31 -1.90 -17.62
CA THR A 106 14.48 -2.49 -18.97
C THR A 106 14.19 -1.48 -20.09
N SER A 107 13.54 -0.36 -19.81
CA SER A 107 13.20 0.66 -20.83
C SER A 107 14.20 1.83 -20.94
N MET A 108 15.29 1.84 -20.16
CA MET A 108 16.26 2.94 -20.14
C MET A 108 17.60 2.62 -20.83
N ILE A 109 17.75 1.45 -21.45
CA ILE A 109 18.80 1.22 -22.46
C ILE A 109 18.20 1.55 -23.82
N GLY A 110 18.10 2.84 -24.12
CA GLY A 110 17.71 3.32 -25.44
C GLY A 110 18.65 2.76 -26.53
N PRO A 111 18.13 2.48 -27.73
CA PRO A 111 18.91 1.89 -28.82
C PRO A 111 19.78 2.98 -29.45
N HIS A 112 21.07 3.01 -29.11
CA HIS A 112 22.03 3.77 -29.88
C HIS A 112 23.21 2.88 -30.28
N SER A 113 23.01 2.11 -31.35
CA SER A 113 23.99 1.91 -32.43
C SER A 113 23.45 0.90 -33.44
N SER A 114 22.66 1.37 -34.39
CA SER A 114 22.45 0.68 -35.66
C SER A 114 23.66 0.92 -36.56
N LEU A 115 24.65 0.00 -36.58
CA LEU A 115 25.33 -0.42 -37.81
C LEU A 115 26.23 -1.65 -37.56
N HIS A 116 26.11 -2.62 -38.47
CA HIS A 116 26.99 -3.77 -38.74
C HIS A 116 26.79 -5.09 -37.98
N GLY A 117 26.14 -6.04 -38.67
CA GLY A 117 26.79 -7.29 -39.11
C GLY A 117 26.63 -8.53 -38.22
N PRO A 118 26.56 -9.75 -38.80
CA PRO A 118 26.05 -10.94 -38.14
C PRO A 118 27.15 -11.79 -37.49
N HIS A 119 26.76 -12.53 -36.45
CA HIS A 119 27.39 -13.77 -35.95
C HIS A 119 28.92 -13.79 -35.80
N ASP A 120 29.42 -13.74 -34.56
CA ASP A 120 30.45 -14.71 -34.15
C ASP A 120 30.48 -14.91 -32.62
N ALA A 121 30.66 -16.16 -32.23
CA ALA A 121 30.69 -16.62 -30.84
C ALA A 121 32.08 -16.39 -30.23
N SER A 122 32.15 -15.75 -29.06
CA SER A 122 33.32 -15.87 -28.18
C SER A 122 32.99 -15.55 -26.71
N PRO A 123 33.27 -16.47 -25.76
CA PRO A 123 33.09 -16.22 -24.34
C PRO A 123 34.37 -15.59 -23.78
N ALA A 124 34.52 -14.29 -23.98
CA ALA A 124 35.56 -13.53 -23.29
C ALA A 124 34.96 -12.18 -22.86
N ALA A 125 34.07 -12.24 -21.87
CA ALA A 125 33.58 -11.05 -21.20
C ALA A 125 34.78 -10.34 -20.55
N SER A 126 35.12 -9.20 -21.14
CA SER A 126 36.15 -8.27 -20.74
C SER A 126 36.09 -7.97 -19.25
N ARG A 127 37.28 -8.05 -18.64
CA ARG A 127 37.58 -7.65 -17.27
C ARG A 127 37.07 -6.21 -17.04
N ILE A 128 36.16 -6.04 -16.10
CA ILE A 128 35.72 -4.74 -15.60
C ILE A 128 36.92 -4.08 -14.89
N PRO A 129 37.30 -2.83 -15.21
CA PRO A 129 38.31 -2.10 -14.43
C PRO A 129 37.73 -1.77 -13.04
N PRO A 130 38.44 -2.02 -11.93
CA PRO A 130 38.00 -1.59 -10.62
C PRO A 130 38.28 -0.09 -10.49
N GLY A 131 37.28 0.76 -10.72
CA GLY A 131 37.50 2.21 -10.62
C GLY A 131 36.29 3.13 -10.77
N SER A 132 35.21 2.71 -11.40
CA SER A 132 34.03 3.56 -11.55
C SER A 132 33.05 3.32 -10.40
N LYS A 133 33.42 3.79 -9.19
CA LYS A 133 32.42 4.16 -8.18
C LYS A 133 31.64 5.33 -8.78
N SER A 134 30.58 4.99 -9.49
CA SER A 134 29.50 5.89 -9.85
C SER A 134 29.01 6.54 -8.56
N TYR A 135 29.39 7.80 -8.36
CA TYR A 135 28.80 8.70 -7.36
C TYR A 135 27.39 9.14 -7.81
N LEU A 136 26.59 8.24 -8.40
CA LEU A 136 25.16 8.47 -8.53
C LEU A 136 24.52 8.21 -7.16
N GLU A 137 24.55 9.29 -6.38
CA GLU A 137 23.43 9.78 -5.60
C GLU A 137 22.61 8.69 -4.88
N ASN A 138 23.12 8.34 -3.70
CA ASN A 138 22.46 7.51 -2.69
C ASN A 138 21.12 8.11 -2.19
N GLY A 139 20.73 9.30 -2.66
CA GLY A 139 19.50 9.99 -2.29
C GLY A 139 18.26 9.31 -2.86
N ASP A 140 18.28 8.91 -4.13
CA ASP A 140 17.06 8.48 -4.84
C ASP A 140 16.66 7.01 -4.56
N ARG A 141 17.55 6.23 -3.91
CA ARG A 141 17.27 4.83 -3.54
C ARG A 141 16.50 4.70 -2.23
N ARG A 142 16.63 5.68 -1.32
CA ARG A 142 15.93 5.68 -0.01
C ARG A 142 14.43 5.97 -0.13
N TYR A 143 13.98 6.45 -1.29
CA TYR A 143 12.58 6.80 -1.55
C TYR A 143 11.79 5.69 -2.26
N LYS A 144 12.36 4.50 -2.44
CA LYS A 144 11.78 3.47 -3.33
C LYS A 144 11.42 2.16 -2.63
N ASP A 145 11.66 2.03 -1.33
CA ASP A 145 11.23 0.86 -0.57
C ASP A 145 9.74 0.99 -0.20
N ASN A 146 9.04 -0.13 -0.23
CA ASN A 146 7.62 -0.19 0.15
C ASN A 146 7.51 0.14 1.65
N PRO A 147 6.70 1.14 2.07
CA PRO A 147 6.56 1.47 3.48
C PRO A 147 6.09 0.26 4.27
N HIS A 148 6.58 0.16 5.50
CA HIS A 148 6.18 -0.86 6.47
C HIS A 148 4.71 -0.67 6.84
N LYS A 149 3.97 -1.78 6.98
CA LYS A 149 2.52 -1.78 7.19
C LYS A 149 2.16 -2.61 8.41
N TYR A 150 1.51 -1.98 9.39
CA TYR A 150 0.89 -2.63 10.53
C TYR A 150 -0.61 -2.72 10.31
N LEU A 151 -1.16 -3.92 10.42
CA LEU A 151 -2.59 -4.21 10.29
C LEU A 151 -3.15 -4.53 11.68
N LEU A 152 -4.11 -3.73 12.13
CA LEU A 152 -4.73 -3.89 13.44
C LEU A 152 -6.25 -4.04 13.28
N TYR A 153 -6.76 -5.25 13.51
CA TYR A 153 -8.20 -5.50 13.55
C TYR A 153 -8.73 -5.42 14.97
N LYS A 154 -9.71 -4.54 15.19
CA LYS A 154 -10.32 -4.23 16.49
C LYS A 154 -9.29 -4.13 17.63
N PRO A 155 -8.22 -3.33 17.49
CA PRO A 155 -7.21 -3.22 18.53
C PRO A 155 -7.81 -2.58 19.78
N SER A 156 -7.31 -3.01 20.95
CA SER A 156 -7.44 -2.21 22.17
C SER A 156 -6.67 -0.89 22.02
N ILE A 157 -7.06 0.12 22.80
CA ILE A 157 -6.36 1.41 22.82
C ILE A 157 -4.87 1.25 23.18
N SER A 158 -4.55 0.33 24.10
CA SER A 158 -3.17 0.03 24.49
C SER A 158 -2.36 -0.54 23.33
N GLN A 159 -2.94 -1.46 22.54
CA GLN A 159 -2.28 -1.98 21.34
C GLN A 159 -2.03 -0.86 20.33
N LEU A 160 -3.03 -0.03 20.04
CA LEU A 160 -2.88 1.10 19.12
C LEU A 160 -1.74 2.05 19.56
N ILE A 161 -1.69 2.41 20.85
CA ILE A 161 -0.65 3.29 21.40
C ILE A 161 0.74 2.66 21.26
N VAL A 162 0.88 1.35 21.49
CA VAL A 162 2.16 0.64 21.33
C VAL A 162 2.66 0.73 19.89
N PHE A 163 1.80 0.46 18.90
CA PHE A 163 2.19 0.54 17.49
C PHE A 163 2.51 1.97 17.06
N LEU A 164 1.75 2.97 17.54
CA LEU A 164 2.05 4.38 17.30
C LEU A 164 3.42 4.77 17.87
N ALA A 165 3.67 4.42 19.14
CA ALA A 165 4.92 4.75 19.81
C ALA A 165 6.13 4.09 19.12
N SER A 166 6.02 2.81 18.76
CA SER A 166 7.06 2.09 18.02
C SER A 166 7.29 2.70 16.63
N GLY A 167 6.23 2.92 15.87
CA GLY A 167 6.32 3.51 14.53
C GLY A 167 7.01 4.88 14.55
N PHE A 168 6.63 5.77 15.47
CA PHE A 168 7.30 7.07 15.61
C PHE A 168 8.77 6.97 16.00
N LYS A 169 9.13 6.02 16.87
CA LYS A 169 10.52 5.82 17.32
C LYS A 169 11.44 5.33 16.20
N GLU A 170 10.89 4.58 15.26
CA GLU A 170 11.63 3.97 14.15
C GLU A 170 11.79 4.90 12.93
N LEU A 171 11.10 6.07 12.93
CA LEU A 171 11.16 7.01 11.81
C LEU A 171 12.57 7.61 11.62
N PRO A 172 13.14 7.56 10.39
CA PRO A 172 14.33 8.33 10.06
C PRO A 172 14.03 9.84 9.99
N PRO A 173 15.06 10.71 9.96
CA PRO A 173 14.86 12.14 9.66
C PRO A 173 14.10 12.33 8.33
N GLY A 174 13.01 13.09 8.36
CA GLY A 174 12.11 13.26 7.20
C GLY A 174 11.17 12.07 6.96
N GLY A 175 11.13 11.07 7.85
CA GLY A 175 10.15 10.01 7.82
C GLY A 175 8.77 10.49 8.26
N ALA A 176 7.74 10.04 7.57
CA ALA A 176 6.35 10.25 7.93
C ALA A 176 5.66 8.91 8.23
N LEU A 177 4.74 8.95 9.18
CA LEU A 177 3.84 7.86 9.52
C LEU A 177 2.42 8.21 9.06
N LEU A 178 1.76 7.28 8.37
CA LEU A 178 0.34 7.37 8.03
C LEU A 178 -0.47 6.51 9.00
N LEU A 179 -1.48 7.11 9.63
CA LEU A 179 -2.50 6.38 10.38
C LEU A 179 -3.80 6.40 9.58
N TYR A 180 -4.23 5.23 9.13
CA TYR A 180 -5.59 5.00 8.62
C TYR A 180 -6.43 4.34 9.72
N MET A 181 -7.60 4.89 10.00
CA MET A 181 -8.52 4.33 10.97
C MET A 181 -9.94 4.30 10.41
N SER A 182 -10.50 3.10 10.39
CA SER A 182 -11.88 2.82 10.02
C SER A 182 -12.63 2.37 11.26
N ALA A 183 -13.47 3.24 11.80
CA ALA A 183 -14.17 3.01 13.06
C ALA A 183 -15.43 3.88 13.12
N ASP A 184 -16.39 3.45 13.93
CA ASP A 184 -17.57 4.24 14.23
C ASP A 184 -17.21 5.39 15.17
N GLY A 185 -17.63 6.61 14.83
CA GLY A 185 -17.47 7.77 15.69
C GLY A 185 -18.50 7.78 16.81
N CYS A 186 -18.10 8.16 18.01
CA CYS A 186 -19.00 8.42 19.13
C CYS A 186 -18.88 9.89 19.53
N PHE A 187 -19.94 10.67 19.32
CA PHE A 187 -20.01 12.07 19.74
C PHE A 187 -20.74 12.14 21.08
N SER A 188 -20.15 12.80 22.08
CA SER A 188 -20.86 13.11 23.31
C SER A 188 -21.99 14.09 23.00
N THR A 189 -23.24 13.66 23.15
CA THR A 189 -24.41 14.54 23.09
C THR A 189 -24.56 15.39 24.35
N THR A 190 -23.47 15.95 24.85
CA THR A 190 -23.57 17.09 25.76
C THR A 190 -23.85 18.31 24.88
N LYS A 191 -25.13 18.69 24.76
CA LYS A 191 -25.45 20.08 24.47
C LYS A 191 -24.61 20.92 25.41
N HIS A 192 -23.77 21.81 24.88
CA HIS A 192 -23.10 22.78 25.74
C HIS A 192 -24.22 23.54 26.47
N PRO A 193 -24.21 23.67 27.81
CA PRO A 193 -25.27 24.36 28.55
C PRO A 193 -25.45 25.84 28.14
N GLU A 194 -24.63 26.36 27.22
CA GLU A 194 -24.58 27.77 26.83
C GLU A 194 -25.31 28.08 25.52
N ASP A 195 -25.83 27.06 24.81
CA ASP A 195 -26.64 27.27 23.58
C ASP A 195 -28.17 27.21 23.85
N CYS A 196 -28.59 27.24 25.12
CA CYS A 196 -30.01 27.21 25.54
C CYS A 196 -30.49 28.51 26.21
N GLU A 197 -29.73 29.60 26.10
CA GLU A 197 -30.24 30.96 26.28
C GLU A 197 -30.23 31.62 24.89
N TYR A 198 -31.30 32.33 24.54
CA TYR A 198 -31.58 32.95 23.24
C TYR A 198 -32.40 32.14 22.22
N LEU A 199 -33.58 31.63 22.63
CA LEU A 199 -34.83 31.78 21.86
C LEU A 199 -36.02 31.88 22.80
#